data_AF-A0A0F9LQ81-F1
#
_entry.id   AF-A0A0F9LQ81-F1
#
_cell.length_a   1.000
_cell.length_b   1.000
_cell.length_c   1.000
_cell.angle_alpha   90.00
_cell.angle_beta   90.00
_cell.angle_gamma   90.00
#
_symmetry.space_group_name_H-M   'P 1'
#
loop_
_entity.id
_entity.type
_entity.pdbx_description
1 polymer ?
#
loop_
_entity_poly.entity_id
_entity_poly.type
_entity_poly.pdbx_seq_one_letter_code
_entity_poly.pdbx_strand_id
1 'polypeptide(L)'
;MLLVLIHNVFGYILGYWYARLVRLNEQDARTIALEVGMQNGGLTSGIANSLGKIAAMGLAPAVFGPLMNSTGSILASYWHKRIPKDKE
;
A
#
# COMPACT_ATOMS: atom_id res chain seq x y z
N MET A 1 15.06 -0.75 -1.79
CA MET A 1 14.31 -1.58 -2.78
C MET A 1 13.60 -2.73 -2.09
N LEU A 2 14.29 -3.82 -1.69
CA LEU A 2 13.66 -4.97 -1.01
C LEU A 2 12.85 -4.60 0.24
N LEU A 3 13.42 -3.77 1.11
CA LEU A 3 12.77 -3.35 2.35
C LEU A 3 11.48 -2.55 2.09
N VAL A 4 11.48 -1.73 1.04
CA VAL A 4 10.31 -0.96 0.57
C VAL A 4 9.22 -1.88 0.03
N LEU A 5 9.61 -2.87 -0.79
CA LEU A 5 8.70 -3.87 -1.31
C LEU A 5 8.05 -4.70 -0.20
N ILE A 6 8.86 -5.16 0.76
CA ILE A 6 8.38 -5.91 1.93
C ILE A 6 7.42 -5.06 2.74
N HIS A 7 7.76 -3.80 3.03
CA HIS A 7 6.89 -2.89 3.79
C HIS A 7 5.54 -2.67 3.09
N ASN A 8 5.55 -2.47 1.78
CA ASN A 8 4.34 -2.24 0.99
C ASN A 8 3.44 -3.50 0.92
N VAL A 9 4.02 -4.67 0.64
CA VAL A 9 3.28 -5.95 0.64
C VAL A 9 2.74 -6.29 2.03
N PHE A 10 3.54 -6.03 3.07
CA PHE A 10 3.11 -6.21 4.44
C PHE A 10 1.94 -5.29 4.80
N GLY A 11 1.95 -4.05 4.31
CA GLY A 11 0.81 -3.12 4.43
C GLY A 11 -0.48 -3.67 3.80
N TYR A 12 -0.41 -4.22 2.58
CA TYR A 12 -1.57 -4.85 1.93
C TYR A 12 -2.11 -6.04 2.75
N ILE A 13 -1.22 -6.92 3.22
CA ILE A 13 -1.59 -8.11 3.99
C ILE A 13 -2.23 -7.70 5.31
N LEU A 14 -1.59 -6.82 6.07
CA LEU A 14 -2.12 -6.36 7.36
C LEU A 14 -3.45 -5.64 7.20
N GLY A 15 -3.57 -4.72 6.24
CA GLY A 15 -4.83 -4.00 6.00
C GLY A 15 -5.98 -4.95 5.68
N TYR A 16 -5.74 -5.94 4.80
CA TYR A 16 -6.74 -6.94 4.45
C TYR A 16 -7.16 -7.80 5.65
N TRP A 17 -6.18 -8.40 6.35
CA TRP A 17 -6.47 -9.31 7.45
C TRP A 17 -7.05 -8.61 8.66
N TYR A 18 -6.62 -7.37 8.94
CA TYR A 18 -7.21 -6.55 9.99
C TYR A 18 -8.68 -6.25 9.70
N ALA A 19 -9.02 -5.85 8.46
CA ALA A 19 -10.40 -5.63 8.06
C ALA A 19 -11.26 -6.90 8.18
N ARG A 20 -10.70 -8.08 7.84
CA ARG A 20 -11.39 -9.36 8.05
C ARG A 20 -11.54 -9.72 9.53
N LEU A 21 -10.56 -9.39 10.37
CA LEU A 21 -10.62 -9.61 11.82
C LEU A 21 -11.77 -8.82 12.46
N VAL A 22 -11.99 -7.58 12.02
CA VAL A 22 -13.12 -6.75 12.45
C VAL A 22 -14.43 -7.04 11.70
N ARG A 23 -14.49 -8.15 10.94
CA ARG A 23 -15.67 -8.67 10.23
C ARG A 23 -16.22 -7.75 9.14
N LEU A 24 -15.38 -6.95 8.49
CA LEU A 24 -15.78 -6.21 7.29
C LEU A 24 -15.92 -7.14 6.09
N ASN A 25 -16.78 -6.75 5.15
CA ASN A 25 -16.95 -7.48 3.91
C ASN A 25 -15.66 -7.46 3.07
N GLU A 26 -15.53 -8.38 2.11
CA GLU A 26 -14.30 -8.57 1.34
C GLU A 26 -14.03 -7.35 0.45
N GLN A 27 -15.07 -6.65 -0.01
CA GLN A 27 -14.91 -5.42 -0.78
C GLN A 27 -14.22 -4.33 0.06
N ASP A 28 -14.70 -4.10 1.28
CA ASP A 28 -14.13 -3.14 2.23
C ASP A 28 -12.72 -3.57 2.66
N ALA A 29 -12.49 -4.87 2.88
CA ALA A 29 -11.17 -5.39 3.21
C ALA A 29 -10.15 -5.17 2.09
N ARG A 30 -10.55 -5.33 0.82
CA ARG A 30 -9.70 -5.02 -0.35
C ARG A 30 -9.40 -3.52 -0.44
N THR A 31 -10.39 -2.67 -0.15
CA THR A 31 -10.20 -1.20 -0.09
C THR A 31 -9.20 -0.82 0.99
N ILE A 32 -9.38 -1.32 2.22
CA ILE A 32 -8.50 -1.02 3.36
C ILE A 32 -7.08 -1.52 3.08
N ALA A 33 -6.93 -2.70 2.47
CA ALA A 33 -5.61 -3.19 2.07
C ALA A 33 -4.88 -2.18 1.16
N LEU A 34 -5.56 -1.65 0.14
CA LEU A 34 -4.97 -0.67 -0.77
C LEU A 34 -4.66 0.65 -0.07
N GLU A 35 -5.56 1.17 0.77
CA GLU A 35 -5.33 2.42 1.51
C GLU A 35 -4.15 2.30 2.49
N VAL A 36 -3.98 1.16 3.15
CA VAL A 36 -2.88 0.93 4.10
C VAL A 36 -1.55 0.73 3.36
N GLY A 37 -1.55 0.02 2.23
CA GLY A 37 -0.33 -0.25 1.48
C GLY A 37 0.12 0.90 0.57
N MET A 38 -0.81 1.65 -0.02
CA MET A 38 -0.51 2.75 -0.95
C MET A 38 -0.40 4.09 -0.22
N GLN A 39 0.79 4.38 0.29
CA GLN A 39 1.07 5.63 1.02
C GLN A 39 1.38 6.81 0.09
N ASN A 40 1.21 8.04 0.59
CA ASN A 40 1.54 9.24 -0.17
C ASN A 40 3.05 9.54 -0.12
N GLY A 41 3.80 9.05 -1.12
CA GLY A 41 5.24 9.30 -1.25
C GLY A 41 5.62 10.78 -1.42
N GLY A 42 4.74 11.62 -1.96
CA GLY A 42 4.96 13.06 -2.12
C GLY A 42 5.03 13.78 -0.77
N LEU A 43 4.09 13.48 0.14
CA LEU A 43 4.08 14.03 1.49
C LEU A 43 5.34 13.63 2.27
N THR A 44 5.74 12.36 2.21
CA THR A 44 6.96 11.86 2.86
C THR A 44 8.23 12.54 2.33
N SER A 45 8.29 12.81 1.02
CA SER A 45 9.39 13.57 0.41
C SER A 45 9.42 15.02 0.90
N GLY A 46 8.26 15.66 1.04
CA GLY A 46 8.13 17.00 1.60
C GLY A 46 8.61 17.08 3.05
N ILE A 47 8.28 16.10 3.89
CA ILE A 47 8.76 16.03 5.27
C ILE A 47 10.28 15.85 5.31
N ALA A 48 10.84 14.99 4.46
CA ALA A 48 12.29 14.81 4.36
C ALA A 48 13.01 16.11 3.95
N ASN A 49 12.37 16.93 3.11
CA ASN A 49 12.84 18.27 2.76
C ASN A 49 12.82 19.23 3.95
N SER A 50 11.70 19.33 4.65
CA SER A 50 11.56 20.21 5.82
C SER A 50 12.54 19.89 6.94
N LEU A 51 12.99 18.64 7.05
CA LEU A 51 14.00 18.21 8.03
C LEU A 51 15.45 18.44 7.55
N GLY A 52 15.66 18.93 6.33
CA GLY A 52 16.99 19.10 5.73
C GLY A 52 17.71 17.77 5.42
N LYS A 53 16.98 16.65 5.41
CA LYS A 53 17.51 15.29 5.28
C LYS A 53 17.14 14.62 3.96
N ILE A 54 16.91 15.38 2.88
CA ILE A 54 16.57 14.82 1.56
C ILE A 54 17.55 13.73 1.12
N ALA A 55 18.85 13.98 1.24
CA ALA A 55 19.87 13.05 0.75
C ALA A 55 19.81 11.68 1.44
N ALA A 56 19.44 11.65 2.72
CA ALA A 56 19.37 10.41 3.51
C ALA A 56 17.97 9.78 3.53
N MET A 57 16.91 10.59 3.54
CA MET A 57 15.53 10.13 3.78
C MET A 57 14.62 10.25 2.54
N GLY A 58 14.99 11.03 1.52
CA GLY A 58 14.21 11.25 0.30
C GLY A 58 14.28 10.12 -0.72
N LEU A 59 15.30 9.26 -0.65
CA LEU A 59 15.44 8.11 -1.55
C LEU A 59 14.35 7.06 -1.31
N ALA A 60 13.93 6.85 -0.06
CA ALA A 60 12.89 5.89 0.29
C ALA A 60 11.54 6.20 -0.40
N PRO A 61 10.94 7.40 -0.27
CA PRO A 61 9.69 7.73 -0.94
C PRO A 61 9.81 7.79 -2.46
N ALA A 62 10.97 8.21 -3.00
CA ALA A 62 11.21 8.21 -4.45
C ALA A 62 11.14 6.80 -5.06
N VAL A 63 11.66 5.80 -4.34
CA VAL A 63 11.60 4.38 -4.74
C VAL A 63 10.24 3.76 -4.43
N PHE A 64 9.59 4.19 -3.35
CA PHE A 64 8.27 3.70 -2.95
C PHE A 64 7.20 4.01 -3.99
N GLY A 65 7.26 5.20 -4.62
CA GLY A 65 6.28 5.63 -5.62
C GLY A 65 6.08 4.67 -6.79
N PRO A 66 7.12 4.32 -7.57
CA PRO A 66 6.98 3.36 -8.66
C PRO A 66 6.57 1.97 -8.18
N LEU A 67 7.20 1.48 -7.09
CA LEU A 67 6.94 0.13 -6.57
C LEU A 67 5.51 -0.05 -6.07
N MET A 68 4.96 0.92 -5.33
CA MET A 68 3.59 0.84 -4.83
C MET A 68 2.57 0.90 -5.97
N ASN A 69 2.84 1.67 -7.03
CA ASN A 69 1.96 1.75 -8.19
C ASN A 69 1.96 0.43 -8.97
N SER A 70 3.14 -0.17 -9.20
CA SER A 70 3.23 -1.47 -9.87
C SER A 70 2.57 -2.59 -9.08
N THR A 71 2.91 -2.73 -7.80
CA THR A 71 2.33 -3.77 -6.92
C THR A 71 0.83 -3.58 -6.69
N GLY A 72 0.38 -2.34 -6.46
CA GLY A 72 -1.02 -1.99 -6.29
C GLY A 72 -1.84 -2.30 -7.54
N SER A 73 -1.29 -1.98 -8.73
CA SER A 73 -1.92 -2.30 -10.02
C SER A 73 -2.01 -3.80 -10.27
N ILE A 74 -0.98 -4.58 -9.90
CA ILE A 74 -1.01 -6.04 -9.97
C ILE A 74 -2.10 -6.59 -9.04
N LEU A 75 -2.16 -6.10 -7.80
CA LEU A 75 -3.14 -6.55 -6.80
C LEU A 75 -4.58 -6.19 -7.21
N ALA A 76 -4.80 -4.97 -7.70
CA ALA A 76 -6.09 -4.52 -8.22
C ALA A 76 -6.52 -5.36 -9.42
N SER A 77 -5.60 -5.65 -10.35
CA SER A 77 -5.87 -6.51 -11.51
C SER A 77 -6.21 -7.94 -11.11
N TYR A 78 -5.56 -8.47 -10.08
CA TYR A 78 -5.85 -9.79 -9.53
C TYR A 78 -7.25 -9.84 -8.90
N TRP A 79 -7.63 -8.84 -8.12
CA TRP A 79 -8.95 -8.77 -7.49
C TRP A 79 -10.08 -8.43 -8.45
N HIS A 80 -9.81 -7.68 -9.52
CA HIS A 80 -10.79 -7.40 -10.57
C HIS A 80 -11.33 -8.70 -11.21
N LYS A 81 -10.48 -9.72 -11.31
CA LYS A 81 -10.84 -11.04 -11.87
C LYS A 81 -11.56 -11.96 -10.86
N ARG A 82 -11.78 -11.53 -9.61
CA ARG A 82 -12.38 -12.35 -8.54
C ARG A 82 -13.56 -11.65 -7.90
N ILE A 83 -14.75 -12.20 -8.08
CA ILE A 83 -15.96 -11.73 -7.39
C ILE A 83 -15.72 -11.84 -5.87
N PRO A 84 -16.01 -10.79 -5.08
CA PRO A 84 -15.93 -10.86 -3.63
C PRO A 84 -16.89 -11.91 -3.09
N LYS A 85 -16.43 -12.78 -2.18
CA LYS A 85 -17.21 -13.90 -1.62
C LYS A 85 -18.48 -13.45 -0.92
N ASP A 86 -18.48 -12.26 -0.35
CA ASP A 86 -19.64 -11.72 0.38
C ASP A 86 -20.74 -11.17 -0.56
N LYS A 87 -20.58 -11.31 -1.89
CA LYS A 87 -21.59 -10.99 -2.91
C LYS A 87 -22.22 -12.22 -3.58
N GLU A 88 -21.85 -13.42 -3.14
CA GLU A 88 -22.63 -14.66 -3.36
C GLU A 88 -23.66 -14.83 -2.23
#